data_AF-A0A8R2NTS4-F1
#
_entry.id   AF-A0A8R2NTS4-F1
#
_cell.length_a   1.000
_cell.length_b   1.000
_cell.length_c   1.000
_cell.angle_alpha   90.00
_cell.angle_beta   90.00
_cell.angle_gamma   90.00
#
_symmetry.space_group_name_H-M   'P 1'
#
loop_
_entity.id
_entity.type
_entity.pdbx_description
1 polymer ?
#
loop_
_entity_poly.entity_id
_entity_poly.type
_entity_poly.pdbx_seq_one_letter_code
_entity_poly.pdbx_strand_id
1 'polypeptide(L)'
;MERYFALAVKQILENCEANVPRDHDRVYKDECLYSFDSPDFQGGLFICLKTFAGFGYDHVERHHRKTRCSVFLHMLRYKIEVETKMTQVGDAPTKRKVPRLAIGVDGGFDPDVENKKYKTIEEHSIVILPSFRSFQFRTSGLPQKVIDSIKGIIEAKSANYLDEIQSMSNTWDGKVRQKTGYSDIEQLNNGKIITPSGLKCEYDDCDEVNNLWLNLTDGSIFCGQKFFDRSWGYGHATLHYEETKYPLAVKLGTITKDGKGDVYSYPENDMVENPNLVKHLSHFGINISALEKTEKSKAELASNQKVGEWATLQESGSDLKPIFGPGYTGIHNLGNSCYMSCIIQVLFSIPDFTNKYYLGSKDIFEMCQTNPTENFDVQMAKVAHGLCSGKYSTPPTEVVEGKNYWHRGIRPITFKSLIGKGHPEAL
;
A
#
# COMPACT_ATOMS: atom_id res chain seq x y z
N MET A 1 45.29 -8.23 -11.91
CA MET A 1 44.49 -8.14 -10.67
C MET A 1 42.98 -8.27 -10.96
N GLU A 2 42.43 -7.54 -11.94
CA GLU A 2 41.02 -7.62 -12.33
C GLU A 2 40.53 -8.99 -12.83
N ARG A 3 41.35 -9.75 -13.60
CA ARG A 3 40.96 -11.10 -14.04
C ARG A 3 40.77 -12.10 -12.89
N TYR A 4 41.65 -12.08 -11.89
CA TYR A 4 41.53 -12.94 -10.70
C TYR A 4 40.32 -12.53 -9.85
N PHE A 5 40.04 -11.23 -9.77
CA PHE A 5 38.88 -10.68 -9.08
C PHE A 5 37.56 -11.11 -9.74
N ALA A 6 37.47 -11.00 -11.07
CA ALA A 6 36.30 -11.43 -11.83
C ALA A 6 36.04 -12.92 -11.66
N LEU A 7 37.11 -13.73 -11.60
CA LEU A 7 37.03 -15.16 -11.33
C LEU A 7 36.46 -15.45 -9.93
N ALA A 8 36.93 -14.73 -8.90
CA ALA A 8 36.46 -14.90 -7.52
C ALA A 8 34.99 -14.51 -7.35
N VAL A 9 34.55 -13.40 -7.96
CA VAL A 9 33.14 -12.99 -7.97
C VAL A 9 32.28 -14.05 -8.67
N LYS A 10 32.73 -14.53 -9.83
CA LYS A 10 32.02 -15.58 -10.57
C LYS A 10 31.87 -16.85 -9.72
N GLN A 11 32.93 -17.28 -9.05
CA GLN A 11 32.90 -18.46 -8.19
C GLN A 11 31.97 -18.27 -6.98
N ILE A 12 31.90 -17.08 -6.40
CA ILE A 12 30.94 -16.77 -5.32
C ILE A 12 29.49 -16.90 -5.83
N LEU A 13 29.19 -16.33 -7.00
CA LEU A 13 27.85 -16.39 -7.59
C LEU A 13 27.48 -17.81 -8.07
N GLU A 14 28.44 -18.58 -8.57
CA GLU A 14 28.26 -19.98 -8.95
C GLU A 14 28.00 -20.87 -7.74
N ASN A 15 28.55 -20.54 -6.58
CA ASN A 15 28.38 -21.31 -5.34
C ASN A 15 27.30 -20.75 -4.40
N CYS A 16 26.76 -19.56 -4.65
CA CYS A 16 25.79 -18.97 -3.74
C CYS A 16 24.47 -19.76 -3.73
N GLU A 17 23.88 -19.91 -2.57
CA GLU A 17 22.52 -20.40 -2.45
C GLU A 17 21.56 -19.26 -2.81
N ALA A 18 20.93 -19.36 -3.98
CA ALA A 18 19.93 -18.43 -4.47
C ALA A 18 18.65 -19.21 -4.78
N ASN A 19 17.55 -18.78 -4.18
CA ASN A 19 16.24 -19.39 -4.34
C ASN A 19 15.37 -18.52 -5.26
N VAL A 20 14.42 -19.14 -5.97
CA VAL A 20 13.42 -18.42 -6.75
C VAL A 20 12.15 -18.33 -5.91
N PRO A 21 11.62 -17.12 -5.61
CA PRO A 21 10.38 -16.98 -4.86
C PRO A 21 9.21 -17.74 -5.50
N ARG A 22 8.42 -18.40 -4.65
CA ARG A 22 7.15 -19.05 -4.99
C ARG A 22 5.98 -18.27 -4.39
N ASP A 23 4.75 -18.61 -4.76
CA ASP A 23 3.55 -17.88 -4.34
C ASP A 23 3.33 -17.80 -2.81
N HIS A 24 3.90 -18.72 -2.04
CA HIS A 24 3.82 -18.75 -0.57
C HIS A 24 5.02 -18.10 0.11
N ASP A 25 6.07 -17.75 -0.63
CA ASP A 25 7.27 -17.15 -0.07
C ASP A 25 7.04 -15.67 0.26
N ARG A 26 7.52 -15.25 1.43
CA ARG A 26 7.43 -13.86 1.87
C ARG A 26 8.65 -13.08 1.39
N VAL A 27 8.44 -12.18 0.43
CA VAL A 27 9.51 -11.33 -0.13
C VAL A 27 9.50 -9.94 0.51
N TYR A 28 10.49 -9.65 1.35
CA TYR A 28 10.60 -8.39 2.09
C TYR A 28 11.39 -7.34 1.28
N LYS A 29 10.77 -6.79 0.24
CA LYS A 29 11.41 -5.83 -0.69
C LYS A 29 10.99 -4.36 -0.54
N ASP A 30 10.08 -4.07 0.39
CA ASP A 30 9.57 -2.72 0.60
C ASP A 30 10.24 -2.00 1.76
N GLU A 31 10.66 -2.73 2.79
CA GLU A 31 11.18 -2.16 4.03
C GLU A 31 12.15 -3.11 4.74
N CYS A 32 13.13 -2.55 5.42
CA CYS A 32 14.06 -3.29 6.24
C CYS A 32 13.38 -3.97 7.43
N LEU A 33 13.81 -5.20 7.75
CA LEU A 33 13.30 -5.93 8.92
C LEU A 33 13.60 -5.28 10.28
N TYR A 34 14.63 -4.42 10.38
CA TYR A 34 15.12 -3.82 11.63
C TYR A 34 15.05 -2.28 11.66
N SER A 35 14.70 -1.64 10.54
CA SER A 35 14.60 -0.17 10.41
C SER A 35 13.50 0.20 9.41
N PHE A 36 13.27 1.49 9.18
CA PHE A 36 12.34 1.98 8.15
C PHE A 36 13.05 2.32 6.83
N ASP A 37 14.26 1.81 6.62
CA ASP A 37 14.95 1.94 5.33
C ASP A 37 14.16 1.18 4.26
N SER A 38 13.90 1.84 3.14
CA SER A 38 13.22 1.33 1.96
C SER A 38 14.10 1.54 0.72
N PRO A 39 13.74 0.98 -0.45
CA PRO A 39 14.41 1.31 -1.70
C PRO A 39 14.46 2.83 -1.99
N ASP A 40 13.56 3.63 -1.43
CA ASP A 40 13.49 5.10 -1.64
C ASP A 40 14.45 5.90 -0.73
N PHE A 41 15.19 5.23 0.15
CA PHE A 41 16.25 5.83 0.96
C PHE A 41 17.59 5.78 0.23
N GLN A 42 18.48 6.72 0.56
CA GLN A 42 19.79 6.88 -0.10
C GLN A 42 20.64 5.60 -0.09
N GLY A 43 20.51 4.77 0.97
CA GLY A 43 21.23 3.50 1.09
C GLY A 43 20.55 2.30 0.45
N GLY A 44 19.37 2.47 -0.14
CA GLY A 44 18.56 1.41 -0.75
C GLY A 44 18.19 0.29 0.22
N LEU A 45 17.79 -0.85 -0.37
CA LEU A 45 17.43 -2.06 0.37
C LEU A 45 18.17 -3.28 -0.19
N PHE A 46 18.76 -4.07 0.70
CA PHE A 46 19.50 -5.30 0.40
C PHE A 46 18.64 -6.52 0.71
N ILE A 47 18.27 -7.26 -0.33
CA ILE A 47 17.40 -8.43 -0.25
C ILE A 47 18.23 -9.69 -0.44
N CYS A 48 18.22 -10.57 0.55
CA CYS A 48 18.96 -11.82 0.50
C CYS A 48 18.39 -12.76 -0.57
N LEU A 49 19.22 -13.23 -1.51
CA LEU A 49 18.76 -14.16 -2.57
C LEU A 49 18.37 -15.55 -2.04
N LYS A 50 18.81 -15.92 -0.84
CA LYS A 50 18.46 -17.19 -0.19
C LYS A 50 17.14 -17.11 0.58
N THR A 51 16.94 -16.03 1.33
CA THR A 51 15.87 -15.93 2.35
C THR A 51 14.79 -14.92 2.02
N PHE A 52 15.00 -14.08 1.00
CA PHE A 52 14.12 -12.97 0.61
C PHE A 52 13.90 -11.91 1.70
N ALA A 53 14.72 -11.93 2.75
CA ALA A 53 14.72 -10.93 3.81
C ALA A 53 15.42 -9.64 3.37
N GLY A 54 14.78 -8.49 3.65
CA GLY A 54 15.25 -7.15 3.30
C GLY A 54 15.94 -6.43 4.45
N PHE A 55 17.08 -5.80 4.17
CA PHE A 55 17.89 -5.09 5.15
C PHE A 55 18.34 -3.74 4.60
N GLY A 56 18.30 -2.69 5.42
CA GLY A 56 19.02 -1.45 5.16
C GLY A 56 20.53 -1.65 5.35
N TYR A 57 21.30 -0.67 4.91
CA TYR A 57 22.77 -0.71 4.98
C TYR A 57 23.30 -1.02 6.39
N ASP A 58 22.70 -0.43 7.42
CA ASP A 58 23.10 -0.59 8.83
C ASP A 58 22.83 -2.00 9.41
N HIS A 59 22.13 -2.87 8.65
CA HIS A 59 21.64 -4.16 9.14
C HIS A 59 21.99 -5.35 8.26
N VAL A 60 22.39 -5.13 7.00
CA VAL A 60 22.73 -6.23 6.08
C VAL A 60 23.93 -7.06 6.56
N GLU A 61 24.94 -6.40 7.15
CA GLU A 61 26.11 -7.11 7.70
C GLU A 61 25.75 -8.01 8.89
N ARG A 62 24.79 -7.60 9.73
CA ARG A 62 24.26 -8.46 10.80
C ARG A 62 23.67 -9.74 10.24
N HIS A 63 22.88 -9.65 9.17
CA HIS A 63 22.32 -10.83 8.53
C HIS A 63 23.43 -11.73 7.98
N HIS A 64 24.39 -11.16 7.23
CA HIS A 64 25.54 -11.91 6.72
C HIS A 64 26.32 -12.64 7.82
N ARG A 65 26.63 -11.97 8.94
CA ARG A 65 27.35 -12.57 10.07
C ARG A 65 26.57 -13.73 10.70
N LYS A 66 25.25 -13.60 10.84
CA LYS A 66 24.39 -14.63 11.44
C LYS A 66 24.12 -15.82 10.52
N THR A 67 23.92 -15.59 9.22
CA THR A 67 23.43 -16.63 8.28
C THR A 67 24.48 -17.09 7.28
N ARG A 68 25.63 -16.42 7.19
CA ARG A 68 26.66 -16.59 6.15
C ARG A 68 26.17 -16.33 4.72
N CYS A 69 24.98 -15.75 4.56
CA CYS A 69 24.49 -15.32 3.25
C CYS A 69 25.30 -14.10 2.79
N SER A 70 25.93 -14.20 1.61
CA SER A 70 26.84 -13.16 1.11
C SER A 70 26.34 -12.43 -0.11
N VAL A 71 25.33 -12.95 -0.81
CA VAL A 71 24.84 -12.38 -2.08
C VAL A 71 23.45 -11.79 -1.89
N PHE A 72 23.32 -10.52 -2.24
CA PHE A 72 22.10 -9.74 -2.06
C PHE A 72 21.74 -9.00 -3.35
N LEU A 73 20.45 -8.90 -3.64
CA LEU A 73 19.91 -7.90 -4.56
C LEU A 73 19.84 -6.57 -3.81
N HIS A 74 20.47 -5.53 -4.33
CA HIS A 74 20.34 -4.17 -3.83
C HIS A 74 19.39 -3.40 -4.76
N MET A 75 18.29 -2.92 -4.18
CA MET A 75 17.24 -2.12 -4.84
C MET A 75 17.33 -0.66 -4.38
N LEU A 76 17.42 0.26 -5.34
CA LEU A 76 17.43 1.70 -5.10
C LEU A 76 16.41 2.39 -6.00
N ARG A 77 15.56 3.25 -5.43
CA ARG A 77 14.53 4.02 -6.12
C ARG A 77 14.77 5.50 -5.95
N TYR A 78 14.68 6.25 -7.05
CA TYR A 78 14.72 7.71 -7.02
C TYR A 78 13.78 8.28 -8.07
N LYS A 79 13.33 9.51 -7.82
CA LYS A 79 12.42 10.26 -8.70
C LYS A 79 13.27 11.26 -9.51
N ILE A 80 13.21 11.21 -10.83
CA ILE A 80 13.83 12.19 -11.73
C ILE A 80 12.79 13.13 -12.29
N GLU A 81 13.13 14.41 -12.46
CA GLU A 81 12.23 15.35 -13.12
C GLU A 81 12.18 15.11 -14.63
N VAL A 82 11.01 15.19 -15.26
CA VAL A 82 10.81 15.05 -16.70
C VAL A 82 10.22 16.35 -17.23
N GLU A 83 10.93 17.01 -18.14
CA GLU A 83 10.43 18.21 -18.83
C GLU A 83 9.34 17.84 -19.83
N THR A 84 8.09 18.24 -19.58
CA THR A 84 7.01 18.14 -20.56
C THR A 84 7.21 19.21 -21.63
N LYS A 85 7.70 18.85 -22.83
CA LYS A 85 7.69 19.77 -23.99
C LYS A 85 6.25 19.95 -24.48
N MET A 86 5.61 21.06 -24.10
CA MET A 86 4.33 21.47 -24.68
C MET A 86 4.55 21.93 -26.13
N THR A 87 4.21 21.10 -27.12
CA THR A 87 3.89 21.60 -28.46
C THR A 87 2.53 22.29 -28.43
N GLN A 88 2.53 23.62 -28.36
CA GLN A 88 1.34 24.44 -28.58
C GLN A 88 0.98 24.45 -30.07
N VAL A 89 -0.21 23.97 -30.42
CA VAL A 89 -0.98 24.45 -31.58
C VAL A 89 -2.47 24.45 -31.23
N GLY A 90 -3.10 25.63 -31.22
CA GLY A 90 -4.52 25.81 -31.56
C GLY A 90 -5.55 26.00 -30.43
N ASP A 91 -5.81 27.27 -30.11
CA ASP A 91 -7.05 27.93 -29.65
C ASP A 91 -7.94 27.45 -28.46
N ALA A 92 -7.97 28.34 -27.48
CA ALA A 92 -9.04 28.77 -26.56
C ALA A 92 -9.44 27.93 -25.32
N PRO A 93 -9.72 28.60 -24.17
CA PRO A 93 -9.57 28.02 -22.84
C PRO A 93 -10.93 27.65 -22.20
N THR A 94 -11.16 26.37 -21.91
CA THR A 94 -12.17 25.98 -20.93
C THR A 94 -11.50 25.72 -19.59
N LYS A 95 -11.68 26.66 -18.65
CA LYS A 95 -11.38 26.47 -17.22
C LYS A 95 -12.19 25.27 -16.71
N ARG A 96 -11.61 24.06 -16.77
CA ARG A 96 -12.13 22.89 -16.05
C ARG A 96 -11.91 23.14 -14.56
N LYS A 97 -13.01 23.27 -13.81
CA LYS A 97 -13.01 23.21 -12.34
C LYS A 97 -12.65 21.77 -11.95
N VAL A 98 -11.45 21.58 -11.41
CA VAL A 98 -10.96 20.27 -10.98
C VAL A 98 -11.37 20.01 -9.53
N PRO A 99 -11.94 18.84 -9.20
CA PRO A 99 -12.27 18.45 -7.83
C PRO A 99 -11.01 18.08 -7.04
N ARG A 100 -10.86 18.64 -5.83
CA ARG A 100 -9.76 18.35 -4.89
C ARG A 100 -9.96 16.98 -4.23
N LEU A 101 -9.54 15.90 -4.89
CA LEU A 101 -9.29 14.62 -4.22
C LEU A 101 -7.91 14.08 -4.58
N ALA A 102 -7.18 13.66 -3.53
CA ALA A 102 -5.88 13.01 -3.57
C ALA A 102 -4.66 13.89 -3.92
N ILE A 103 -4.55 15.07 -3.29
CA ILE A 103 -3.24 15.72 -3.16
C ILE A 103 -2.46 14.97 -2.07
N GLY A 104 -1.61 14.05 -2.48
CA GLY A 104 -0.46 13.66 -1.68
C GLY A 104 -0.43 12.27 -1.06
N VAL A 105 -0.60 11.22 -1.87
CA VAL A 105 -0.12 9.87 -1.52
C VAL A 105 0.35 9.15 -2.78
N ASP A 106 1.42 8.34 -2.70
CA ASP A 106 1.85 7.49 -3.82
C ASP A 106 0.67 6.59 -4.26
N GLY A 107 0.16 6.83 -5.47
CA GLY A 107 -1.02 6.14 -6.03
C GLY A 107 -2.36 6.91 -5.95
N GLY A 108 -2.35 8.20 -5.59
CA GLY A 108 -3.46 9.15 -5.74
C GLY A 108 -3.53 9.79 -7.13
N PHE A 109 -4.71 10.28 -7.53
CA PHE A 109 -4.91 11.00 -8.79
C PHE A 109 -4.29 12.40 -8.66
N ASP A 110 -3.20 12.65 -9.38
CA ASP A 110 -2.62 13.98 -9.52
C ASP A 110 -3.34 14.70 -10.67
N PRO A 111 -4.00 15.85 -10.48
CA PRO A 111 -4.58 16.60 -11.59
C PRO A 111 -3.53 17.12 -12.58
N ASP A 112 -2.24 16.98 -12.26
CA ASP A 112 -1.11 17.12 -13.17
C ASP A 112 -0.67 15.76 -13.78
N VAL A 113 -1.52 14.73 -13.90
CA VAL A 113 -1.13 13.46 -14.58
C VAL A 113 -0.81 13.66 -16.08
N GLU A 114 -1.31 14.73 -16.71
CA GLU A 114 -0.83 15.15 -18.05
C GLU A 114 0.54 15.86 -18.01
N ASN A 115 1.03 16.22 -16.82
CA ASN A 115 2.34 16.77 -16.53
C ASN A 115 3.05 15.91 -15.48
N LYS A 116 3.38 14.64 -15.80
CA LYS A 116 4.27 13.84 -14.94
C LYS A 116 5.63 14.53 -14.81
N LYS A 117 5.74 15.44 -13.83
CA LYS A 117 6.98 16.14 -13.51
C LYS A 117 8.03 15.16 -13.04
N TYR A 118 7.65 14.01 -12.47
CA TYR A 118 8.63 13.04 -12.00
C TYR A 118 8.40 11.63 -12.54
N LYS A 119 9.48 10.96 -12.93
CA LYS A 119 9.53 9.53 -13.26
C LYS A 119 10.33 8.81 -12.17
N THR A 120 9.74 7.77 -11.58
CA THR A 120 10.46 6.87 -10.68
C THR A 120 11.36 5.94 -11.50
N ILE A 121 12.64 5.90 -11.15
CA ILE A 121 13.62 4.96 -11.66
C ILE A 121 13.96 3.99 -10.53
N GLU A 122 13.99 2.70 -10.86
CA GLU A 122 14.43 1.63 -9.97
C GLU A 122 15.70 1.00 -10.53
N GLU A 123 16.77 1.04 -9.74
CA GLU A 123 18.06 0.46 -10.06
C GLU A 123 18.28 -0.83 -9.26
N HIS A 124 18.80 -1.83 -9.97
CA HIS A 124 19.09 -3.15 -9.44
C HIS A 124 20.57 -3.44 -9.55
N SER A 125 21.19 -3.80 -8.44
CA SER A 125 22.59 -4.21 -8.38
C SER A 125 22.74 -5.47 -7.53
N ILE A 126 23.80 -6.23 -7.76
CA ILE A 126 24.14 -7.39 -6.93
C ILE A 126 25.28 -6.96 -6.01
N VAL A 127 25.10 -7.19 -4.72
CA VAL A 127 26.08 -6.83 -3.69
C VAL A 127 26.60 -8.08 -2.98
N ILE A 128 27.94 -8.16 -2.85
CA ILE A 128 28.65 -9.26 -2.20
C ILE A 128 29.28 -8.81 -0.88
N LEU A 129 28.78 -9.35 0.23
CA LEU A 129 29.32 -9.16 1.58
C LEU A 129 30.46 -10.16 1.90
N PRO A 130 31.39 -9.80 2.80
CA PRO A 130 31.48 -8.54 3.56
C PRO A 130 32.14 -7.39 2.79
N SER A 131 32.58 -7.62 1.56
CA SER A 131 33.35 -6.64 0.79
C SER A 131 32.54 -5.45 0.25
N PHE A 132 31.21 -5.49 0.35
CA PHE A 132 30.27 -4.54 -0.27
C PHE A 132 30.53 -4.28 -1.76
N ARG A 133 31.10 -5.26 -2.45
CA ARG A 133 31.33 -5.17 -3.90
C ARG A 133 30.00 -5.20 -4.60
N SER A 134 29.71 -4.13 -5.33
CA SER A 134 28.48 -3.95 -6.08
C SER A 134 28.75 -3.99 -7.58
N PHE A 135 27.85 -4.58 -8.34
CA PHE A 135 27.83 -4.52 -9.80
C PHE A 135 26.40 -4.47 -10.30
N GLN A 136 26.18 -3.73 -11.40
CA GLN A 136 24.85 -3.57 -11.97
C GLN A 136 24.27 -4.94 -12.36
N PHE A 137 23.00 -5.16 -12.04
CA PHE A 137 22.31 -6.36 -12.48
C PHE A 137 22.16 -6.33 -14.01
N ARG A 138 22.93 -7.18 -14.70
CA ARG A 138 22.86 -7.44 -16.13
C ARG A 138 22.88 -8.95 -16.33
N THR A 139 21.98 -9.48 -17.16
CA THR A 139 21.84 -10.94 -17.34
C THR A 139 23.07 -11.59 -17.98
N SER A 140 23.87 -10.83 -18.72
CA SER A 140 25.09 -11.31 -19.37
C SER A 140 26.13 -11.80 -18.36
N GLY A 141 26.46 -13.10 -18.39
CA GLY A 141 27.58 -13.66 -17.62
C GLY A 141 27.28 -14.01 -16.16
N LEU A 142 26.02 -13.91 -15.72
CA LEU A 142 25.59 -14.37 -14.39
C LEU A 142 25.09 -15.82 -14.44
N PRO A 143 25.25 -16.60 -13.35
CA PRO A 143 24.64 -17.92 -13.24
C PRO A 143 23.11 -17.85 -13.34
N GLN A 144 22.49 -18.80 -14.06
CA GLN A 144 21.04 -18.80 -14.31
C GLN A 144 20.21 -18.73 -13.01
N LYS A 145 20.62 -19.46 -11.96
CA LYS A 145 19.98 -19.43 -10.65
C LYS A 145 19.92 -18.03 -10.01
N VAL A 146 20.94 -17.19 -10.23
CA VAL A 146 21.00 -15.82 -9.70
C VAL A 146 20.06 -14.92 -10.51
N ILE A 147 20.03 -15.10 -11.84
CA ILE A 147 19.13 -14.37 -12.73
C ILE A 147 17.68 -14.66 -12.37
N ASP A 148 17.31 -15.93 -12.24
CA ASP A 148 15.94 -16.36 -11.93
C ASP A 148 15.51 -15.90 -10.54
N SER A 149 16.40 -15.99 -9.55
CA SER A 149 16.16 -15.49 -8.19
C SER A 149 15.86 -13.99 -8.18
N ILE A 150 16.70 -13.18 -8.84
CA ILE A 150 16.53 -11.72 -8.88
C ILE A 150 15.26 -11.34 -9.64
N LYS A 151 15.00 -11.93 -10.80
CA LYS A 151 13.75 -11.67 -11.55
C LYS A 151 12.52 -12.04 -10.73
N GLY A 152 12.54 -13.20 -10.08
CA GLY A 152 11.47 -13.62 -9.19
C GLY A 152 11.24 -12.66 -8.02
N ILE A 153 12.29 -12.12 -7.41
CA ILE A 153 12.16 -11.10 -6.34
C ILE A 153 11.53 -9.80 -6.88
N ILE A 154 11.97 -9.35 -8.07
CA ILE A 154 11.45 -8.13 -8.71
C ILE A 154 9.95 -8.29 -9.04
N GLU A 155 9.54 -9.46 -9.53
CA GLU A 155 8.17 -9.73 -9.96
C GLU A 155 7.24 -10.12 -8.78
N ALA A 156 7.77 -10.69 -7.70
CA ALA A 156 6.98 -11.18 -6.57
C ALA A 156 6.14 -10.09 -5.91
N LYS A 157 4.96 -10.45 -5.39
CA LYS A 157 4.23 -9.59 -4.45
C LYS A 157 5.01 -9.50 -3.14
N SER A 158 5.11 -8.30 -2.57
CA SER A 158 5.85 -8.11 -1.32
C SER A 158 5.10 -8.67 -0.12
N ALA A 159 5.85 -9.00 0.93
CA ALA A 159 5.31 -9.47 2.20
C ALA A 159 4.29 -8.48 2.81
N ASN A 160 4.60 -7.17 2.74
CA ASN A 160 3.72 -6.11 3.24
C ASN A 160 2.42 -6.05 2.42
N TYR A 161 2.51 -6.10 1.09
CA TYR A 161 1.33 -6.09 0.22
C TYR A 161 0.42 -7.30 0.46
N LEU A 162 1.00 -8.49 0.68
CA LEU A 162 0.24 -9.69 1.01
C LEU A 162 -0.46 -9.57 2.38
N ASP A 163 0.19 -8.99 3.40
CA ASP A 163 -0.41 -8.74 4.71
C ASP A 163 -1.55 -7.71 4.63
N GLU A 164 -1.37 -6.66 3.84
CA GLU A 164 -2.41 -5.67 3.56
C GLU A 164 -3.62 -6.31 2.88
N ILE A 165 -3.42 -7.13 1.84
CA ILE A 165 -4.54 -7.87 1.22
C ILE A 165 -5.20 -8.81 2.23
N GLN A 166 -4.44 -9.56 3.01
CA GLN A 166 -4.98 -10.52 3.96
C GLN A 166 -5.81 -9.84 5.04
N SER A 167 -5.30 -8.73 5.60
CA SER A 167 -6.06 -7.91 6.56
C SER A 167 -7.33 -7.33 5.91
N MET A 168 -7.24 -6.74 4.72
CA MET A 168 -8.40 -6.16 4.02
C MET A 168 -9.42 -7.19 3.51
N SER A 169 -9.02 -8.45 3.29
CA SER A 169 -9.90 -9.50 2.77
C SER A 169 -10.99 -9.94 3.75
N ASN A 170 -10.85 -9.60 5.05
CA ASN A 170 -11.74 -10.06 6.11
C ASN A 170 -12.28 -8.95 7.03
N THR A 171 -11.89 -7.69 6.88
CA THR A 171 -12.29 -6.61 7.81
C THR A 171 -12.91 -5.41 7.11
N TRP A 172 -14.19 -5.18 7.40
CA TRP A 172 -14.81 -3.85 7.36
C TRP A 172 -15.13 -3.50 8.82
N ASP A 173 -14.80 -2.28 9.28
CA ASP A 173 -14.86 -1.84 10.70
C ASP A 173 -13.93 -2.54 11.72
N GLY A 174 -13.32 -3.69 11.39
CA GLY A 174 -12.66 -4.57 12.36
C GLY A 174 -13.48 -5.82 12.67
N LYS A 175 -14.70 -5.93 12.15
CA LYS A 175 -15.54 -7.13 12.21
C LYS A 175 -15.50 -7.92 10.90
N VAL A 176 -15.57 -9.24 11.05
CA VAL A 176 -15.82 -10.17 9.94
C VAL A 176 -17.16 -9.81 9.31
N ARG A 177 -17.18 -9.60 7.97
CA ARG A 177 -18.44 -9.35 7.23
C ARG A 177 -19.43 -10.45 7.56
N GLN A 178 -20.58 -10.07 8.09
CA GLN A 178 -21.63 -11.03 8.36
C GLN A 178 -22.26 -11.48 7.05
N LYS A 179 -22.71 -12.73 7.02
CA LYS A 179 -23.54 -13.22 5.91
C LYS A 179 -24.87 -12.48 5.99
N THR A 180 -25.28 -11.87 4.88
CA THR A 180 -26.55 -11.15 4.83
C THR A 180 -27.74 -12.09 5.01
N GLY A 181 -28.73 -11.64 5.77
CA GLY A 181 -30.04 -12.32 5.84
C GLY A 181 -30.85 -12.25 4.54
N TYR A 182 -30.39 -11.47 3.56
CA TYR A 182 -31.08 -11.21 2.28
C TYR A 182 -30.44 -11.98 1.11
N SER A 183 -29.74 -13.08 1.36
CA SER A 183 -29.07 -13.86 0.29
C SER A 183 -30.04 -14.51 -0.69
N ASP A 184 -31.31 -14.67 -0.32
CA ASP A 184 -32.34 -15.34 -1.12
C ASP A 184 -33.33 -14.34 -1.75
N ILE A 185 -32.84 -13.17 -2.19
CA ILE A 185 -33.66 -12.21 -2.93
C ILE A 185 -34.26 -12.83 -4.19
N GLU A 186 -35.52 -12.48 -4.48
CA GLU A 186 -36.15 -12.75 -5.76
C GLU A 186 -35.69 -11.71 -6.79
N GLN A 187 -35.00 -12.15 -7.84
CA GLN A 187 -34.57 -11.27 -8.92
C GLN A 187 -35.69 -11.09 -9.95
N LEU A 188 -35.94 -9.85 -10.35
CA LEU A 188 -36.98 -9.55 -11.33
C LEU A 188 -36.58 -10.04 -12.72
N ASN A 189 -37.53 -10.66 -13.42
CA ASN A 189 -37.38 -11.05 -14.82
C ASN A 189 -37.76 -9.89 -15.75
N ASN A 190 -36.98 -8.80 -15.71
CA ASN A 190 -37.18 -7.61 -16.54
C ASN A 190 -36.37 -7.63 -17.84
N GLY A 191 -35.71 -8.75 -18.17
CA GLY A 191 -34.93 -8.92 -19.39
C GLY A 191 -33.62 -8.14 -19.45
N LYS A 192 -33.16 -7.58 -18.32
CA LYS A 192 -31.98 -6.74 -18.26
C LYS A 192 -30.70 -7.58 -18.30
N ILE A 193 -29.81 -7.23 -19.22
CA ILE A 193 -28.47 -7.83 -19.36
C ILE A 193 -27.43 -6.72 -19.24
N ILE A 194 -26.44 -6.90 -18.37
CA ILE A 194 -25.42 -5.89 -18.10
C ILE A 194 -24.19 -6.19 -18.96
N THR A 195 -23.85 -5.23 -19.83
CA THR A 195 -22.65 -5.31 -20.66
C THR A 195 -21.42 -4.77 -19.90
N PRO A 196 -20.23 -5.37 -20.04
CA PRO A 196 -19.03 -4.94 -19.29
C PRO A 196 -18.51 -3.53 -19.62
N SER A 197 -18.94 -2.92 -20.73
CA SER A 197 -18.45 -1.63 -21.21
C SER A 197 -19.54 -0.56 -21.21
N GLY A 198 -19.13 0.69 -20.95
CA GLY A 198 -20.02 1.86 -21.06
C GLY A 198 -21.01 2.06 -19.91
N LEU A 199 -20.78 1.44 -18.75
CA LEU A 199 -21.66 1.57 -17.60
C LEU A 199 -21.66 3.01 -17.06
N LYS A 200 -22.86 3.53 -16.81
CA LYS A 200 -23.10 4.85 -16.20
C LYS A 200 -24.30 4.77 -15.26
N CYS A 201 -24.44 5.75 -14.40
CA CYS A 201 -25.62 5.92 -13.57
C CYS A 201 -26.87 6.06 -14.46
N GLU A 202 -27.92 5.32 -14.14
CA GLU A 202 -29.18 5.30 -14.91
C GLU A 202 -30.18 6.37 -14.47
N TYR A 203 -29.85 7.14 -13.44
CA TYR A 203 -30.71 8.22 -12.94
C TYR A 203 -30.71 9.41 -13.90
N ASP A 204 -31.88 10.02 -14.11
CA ASP A 204 -32.06 11.17 -15.00
C ASP A 204 -31.13 12.33 -14.59
N ASP A 205 -30.51 12.99 -15.56
CA ASP A 205 -29.54 14.08 -15.34
C ASP A 205 -28.28 13.69 -14.53
N CYS A 206 -27.89 12.41 -14.52
CA CYS A 206 -26.65 11.94 -13.90
C CYS A 206 -25.69 11.28 -14.90
N ASP A 207 -24.56 11.94 -15.18
CA ASP A 207 -23.51 11.42 -16.08
C ASP A 207 -22.36 10.70 -15.33
N GLU A 208 -22.61 10.22 -14.12
CA GLU A 208 -21.57 9.59 -13.31
C GLU A 208 -21.22 8.19 -13.84
N VAL A 209 -19.92 7.97 -14.07
CA VAL A 209 -19.39 6.70 -14.61
C VAL A 209 -18.55 5.92 -13.58
N ASN A 210 -18.27 6.53 -12.42
CA ASN A 210 -17.48 5.92 -11.35
C ASN A 210 -18.33 5.63 -10.11
N ASN A 211 -17.87 4.71 -9.24
CA ASN A 211 -18.57 4.34 -8.00
C ASN A 211 -20.03 3.90 -8.25
N LEU A 212 -20.19 3.02 -9.24
CA LEU A 212 -21.48 2.48 -9.65
C LEU A 212 -21.85 1.23 -8.83
N TRP A 213 -23.11 1.17 -8.45
CA TRP A 213 -23.71 0.11 -7.66
C TRP A 213 -24.80 -0.56 -8.48
N LEU A 214 -24.65 -1.86 -8.72
CA LEU A 214 -25.63 -2.70 -9.37
C LEU A 214 -26.57 -3.27 -8.31
N ASN A 215 -27.86 -2.93 -8.36
CA ASN A 215 -28.85 -3.55 -7.51
C ASN A 215 -29.08 -5.00 -7.94
N LEU A 216 -29.01 -5.94 -7.00
CA LEU A 216 -29.08 -7.37 -7.30
C LEU A 216 -30.51 -7.86 -7.54
N THR A 217 -31.54 -7.08 -7.23
CA THR A 217 -32.95 -7.45 -7.45
C THR A 217 -33.41 -7.14 -8.86
N ASP A 218 -33.18 -5.92 -9.36
CA ASP A 218 -33.71 -5.45 -10.65
C ASP A 218 -32.63 -5.12 -11.68
N GLY A 219 -31.35 -5.17 -11.30
CA GLY A 219 -30.22 -4.89 -12.18
C GLY A 219 -30.03 -3.41 -12.48
N SER A 220 -30.70 -2.51 -11.76
CA SER A 220 -30.48 -1.06 -11.88
C SER A 220 -29.06 -0.67 -11.50
N ILE A 221 -28.49 0.32 -12.21
CA ILE A 221 -27.12 0.79 -11.97
C ILE A 221 -27.16 2.26 -11.58
N PHE A 222 -26.75 2.55 -10.34
CA PHE A 222 -26.79 3.90 -9.80
C PHE A 222 -25.49 4.28 -9.10
N CYS A 223 -25.19 5.57 -9.06
CA CYS A 223 -24.02 6.08 -8.34
C CYS A 223 -24.24 6.05 -6.82
N GLY A 224 -23.15 5.79 -6.09
CA GLY A 224 -23.15 5.72 -4.62
C GLY A 224 -23.41 7.06 -3.91
N GLN A 225 -23.37 7.04 -2.58
CA GLN A 225 -23.68 8.17 -1.70
C GLN A 225 -22.71 9.36 -1.87
N LYS A 226 -23.28 10.56 -1.68
CA LYS A 226 -22.62 11.86 -1.68
C LYS A 226 -21.88 12.09 -0.36
N PHE A 227 -20.59 12.37 -0.41
CA PHE A 227 -19.83 12.82 0.76
C PHE A 227 -19.87 14.35 0.92
N PHE A 228 -19.55 14.84 2.13
CA PHE A 228 -19.68 16.25 2.55
C PHE A 228 -18.87 17.24 1.69
N ASP A 229 -17.84 16.76 0.99
CA ASP A 229 -16.91 17.57 0.17
C ASP A 229 -17.40 17.85 -1.27
N ARG A 230 -18.64 17.44 -1.61
CA ARG A 230 -19.25 17.55 -2.96
C ARG A 230 -18.56 16.72 -4.05
N SER A 231 -17.86 15.67 -3.67
CA SER A 231 -17.19 14.78 -4.62
C SER A 231 -17.86 13.41 -4.66
N TRP A 232 -18.32 13.07 -5.87
CA TRP A 232 -18.77 11.75 -6.33
C TRP A 232 -20.10 11.24 -5.77
N GLY A 233 -21.02 10.99 -6.71
CA GLY A 233 -22.31 10.36 -6.48
C GLY A 233 -23.36 11.28 -5.85
N TYR A 234 -24.59 11.22 -6.37
CA TYR A 234 -25.73 11.93 -5.79
C TYR A 234 -26.49 11.08 -4.79
N GLY A 235 -26.03 9.85 -4.52
CA GLY A 235 -26.75 8.88 -3.68
C GLY A 235 -27.93 8.22 -4.38
N HIS A 236 -27.94 8.17 -5.71
CA HIS A 236 -29.03 7.55 -6.46
C HIS A 236 -29.23 6.07 -6.13
N ALA A 237 -28.17 5.35 -5.76
CA ALA A 237 -28.30 3.96 -5.31
C ALA A 237 -29.12 3.86 -4.00
N THR A 238 -28.95 4.81 -3.09
CA THR A 238 -29.72 4.92 -1.85
C THR A 238 -31.15 5.37 -2.12
N LEU A 239 -31.34 6.38 -2.99
CA LEU A 239 -32.68 6.85 -3.40
C LEU A 239 -33.49 5.71 -4.04
N HIS A 240 -32.87 4.94 -4.92
CA HIS A 240 -33.49 3.77 -5.50
C HIS A 240 -33.93 2.76 -4.44
N TYR A 241 -33.09 2.48 -3.43
CA TYR A 241 -33.50 1.64 -2.30
C TYR A 241 -34.66 2.26 -1.50
N GLU A 242 -34.67 3.58 -1.31
CA GLU A 242 -35.75 4.26 -0.60
C GLU A 242 -37.10 4.07 -1.29
N GLU A 243 -37.11 4.04 -2.63
CA GLU A 243 -38.30 3.84 -3.47
C GLU A 243 -38.72 2.38 -3.61
N THR A 244 -37.76 1.47 -3.86
CA THR A 244 -38.07 0.06 -4.21
C THR A 244 -37.94 -0.92 -3.05
N LYS A 245 -37.16 -0.57 -2.03
CA LYS A 245 -36.76 -1.45 -0.92
C LYS A 245 -35.95 -2.68 -1.35
N TYR A 246 -35.32 -2.65 -2.52
CA TYR A 246 -34.46 -3.74 -2.99
C TYR A 246 -33.14 -3.80 -2.20
N PRO A 247 -32.88 -4.88 -1.44
CA PRO A 247 -32.04 -4.81 -0.25
C PRO A 247 -30.53 -4.83 -0.55
N LEU A 248 -30.10 -5.41 -1.67
CA LEU A 248 -28.69 -5.68 -1.93
C LEU A 248 -28.20 -4.97 -3.19
N ALA A 249 -27.04 -4.34 -3.11
CA ALA A 249 -26.31 -3.82 -4.26
C ALA A 249 -24.83 -4.21 -4.22
N VAL A 250 -24.25 -4.54 -5.37
CA VAL A 250 -22.83 -4.85 -5.52
C VAL A 250 -22.09 -3.70 -6.21
N LYS A 251 -20.90 -3.35 -5.71
CA LYS A 251 -20.06 -2.32 -6.34
C LYS A 251 -19.41 -2.87 -7.60
N LEU A 252 -19.74 -2.27 -8.73
CA LEU A 252 -19.12 -2.61 -10.02
C LEU A 252 -17.62 -2.29 -9.97
N GLY A 253 -16.80 -3.14 -10.60
CA GLY A 253 -15.33 -3.02 -10.58
C GLY A 253 -14.62 -3.69 -9.39
N THR A 254 -15.35 -4.13 -8.35
CA THR A 254 -14.76 -4.85 -7.20
C THR A 254 -14.90 -6.37 -7.27
N ILE A 255 -15.64 -6.88 -8.26
CA ILE A 255 -15.96 -8.31 -8.42
C ILE A 255 -14.70 -9.06 -8.89
N THR A 256 -14.33 -10.14 -8.21
CA THR A 256 -13.17 -10.98 -8.52
C THR A 256 -13.56 -12.30 -9.20
N LYS A 257 -12.58 -12.97 -9.82
CA LYS A 257 -12.74 -14.29 -10.46
C LYS A 257 -13.21 -15.38 -9.47
N ASP A 258 -12.90 -15.21 -8.18
CA ASP A 258 -13.32 -16.11 -7.10
C ASP A 258 -14.79 -15.90 -6.66
N GLY A 259 -15.54 -15.04 -7.35
CA GLY A 259 -16.95 -14.79 -7.06
C GLY A 259 -17.18 -13.93 -5.83
N LYS A 260 -16.16 -13.19 -5.37
CA LYS A 260 -16.26 -12.22 -4.27
C LYS A 260 -16.41 -10.80 -4.81
N GLY A 261 -17.09 -9.94 -4.06
CA GLY A 261 -17.26 -8.53 -4.41
C GLY A 261 -17.71 -7.71 -3.20
N ASP A 262 -17.63 -6.38 -3.33
CA ASP A 262 -18.16 -5.47 -2.32
C ASP A 262 -19.67 -5.38 -2.44
N VAL A 263 -20.39 -6.12 -1.59
CA VAL A 263 -21.86 -6.09 -1.50
C VAL A 263 -22.28 -5.24 -0.30
N TYR A 264 -23.21 -4.32 -0.51
CA TYR A 264 -23.84 -3.52 0.52
C TYR A 264 -25.28 -3.97 0.72
N SER A 265 -25.67 -4.11 1.98
CA SER A 265 -27.05 -4.37 2.38
C SER A 265 -27.64 -3.09 2.96
N TYR A 266 -28.65 -2.55 2.30
CA TYR A 266 -29.33 -1.34 2.78
C TYR A 266 -30.13 -1.57 4.07
N PRO A 267 -30.87 -2.70 4.26
CA PRO A 267 -31.57 -2.96 5.52
C PRO A 267 -30.63 -3.16 6.71
N GLU A 268 -29.49 -3.82 6.49
CA GLU A 268 -28.47 -4.05 7.53
C GLU A 268 -27.55 -2.83 7.69
N ASN A 269 -27.62 -1.88 6.74
CA ASN A 269 -26.81 -0.68 6.65
C ASN A 269 -25.29 -0.97 6.78
N ASP A 270 -24.85 -2.06 6.14
CA ASP A 270 -23.52 -2.63 6.33
C ASP A 270 -23.02 -3.33 5.04
N MET A 271 -21.70 -3.47 4.91
CA MET A 271 -21.05 -4.33 3.92
C MET A 271 -21.16 -5.80 4.33
N VAL A 272 -21.77 -6.60 3.47
CA VAL A 272 -22.13 -7.98 3.78
C VAL A 272 -21.39 -8.99 2.90
N GLU A 273 -21.27 -10.22 3.38
CA GLU A 273 -20.97 -11.36 2.52
C GLU A 273 -22.28 -11.88 1.93
N ASN A 274 -22.36 -11.98 0.60
CA ASN A 274 -23.47 -12.63 -0.09
C ASN A 274 -23.04 -14.01 -0.64
N PRO A 275 -23.44 -15.12 -0.01
CA PRO A 275 -23.10 -16.48 -0.46
C PRO A 275 -23.59 -16.79 -1.88
N ASN A 276 -24.65 -16.12 -2.33
CA ASN A 276 -25.30 -16.35 -3.62
C ASN A 276 -24.87 -15.33 -4.69
N LEU A 277 -23.82 -14.54 -4.45
CA LEU A 277 -23.42 -13.45 -5.36
C LEU A 277 -23.21 -13.92 -6.80
N VAL A 278 -22.55 -15.06 -7.00
CA VAL A 278 -22.31 -15.63 -8.33
C VAL A 278 -23.61 -15.94 -9.06
N LYS A 279 -24.59 -16.51 -8.35
CA LYS A 279 -25.93 -16.78 -8.88
C LYS A 279 -26.64 -15.49 -9.27
N HIS A 280 -26.58 -14.47 -8.42
CA HIS A 280 -27.24 -13.18 -8.68
C HIS A 280 -26.63 -12.43 -9.86
N LEU A 281 -25.31 -12.47 -10.02
CA LEU A 281 -24.61 -11.86 -11.16
C LEU A 281 -24.93 -12.59 -12.47
N SER A 282 -25.05 -13.92 -12.42
CA SER A 282 -25.37 -14.74 -13.60
C SER A 282 -26.74 -14.41 -14.19
N HIS A 283 -27.72 -14.04 -13.35
CA HIS A 283 -29.05 -13.61 -13.80
C HIS A 283 -29.00 -12.41 -14.75
N PHE A 284 -28.07 -11.49 -14.52
CA PHE A 284 -27.87 -10.30 -15.36
C PHE A 284 -26.86 -10.51 -16.49
N GLY A 285 -26.45 -11.76 -16.75
CA GLY A 285 -25.50 -12.12 -17.82
C GLY A 285 -24.04 -11.83 -17.50
N ILE A 286 -23.68 -11.56 -16.24
CA ILE A 286 -22.30 -11.27 -15.84
C ILE A 286 -21.55 -12.57 -15.53
N ASN A 287 -20.61 -12.95 -16.41
CA ASN A 287 -19.76 -14.13 -16.22
C ASN A 287 -18.47 -13.78 -15.46
N ILE A 288 -18.38 -14.25 -14.21
CA ILE A 288 -17.25 -13.96 -13.31
C ILE A 288 -15.90 -14.49 -13.80
N SER A 289 -15.87 -15.53 -14.65
CA SER A 289 -14.63 -16.13 -15.16
C SER A 289 -13.85 -15.19 -16.09
N ALA A 290 -14.52 -14.18 -16.67
CA ALA A 290 -13.94 -13.22 -17.61
C ALA A 290 -13.60 -11.86 -16.96
N LEU A 291 -13.89 -11.67 -15.67
CA LEU A 291 -13.72 -10.37 -15.00
C LEU A 291 -12.35 -10.25 -14.35
N GLU A 292 -11.78 -9.05 -14.42
CA GLU A 292 -10.61 -8.65 -13.63
C GLU A 292 -11.02 -7.46 -12.76
N LYS A 293 -10.50 -7.40 -11.53
CA LYS A 293 -10.79 -6.31 -10.60
C LYS A 293 -10.19 -5.01 -11.16
N THR A 294 -11.03 -4.07 -11.56
CA THR A 294 -10.64 -2.80 -12.21
C THR A 294 -10.78 -1.59 -11.29
N GLU A 295 -11.56 -1.69 -10.21
CA GLU A 295 -11.72 -0.62 -9.22
C GLU A 295 -11.19 -1.00 -7.83
N LYS A 296 -10.76 0.03 -7.10
CA LYS A 296 -10.42 -0.11 -5.69
C LYS A 296 -11.68 -0.42 -4.86
N SER A 297 -11.54 -1.35 -3.92
CA SER A 297 -12.61 -1.70 -2.98
C SER A 297 -12.96 -0.49 -2.09
N LYS A 298 -14.16 -0.45 -1.52
CA LYS A 298 -14.53 0.62 -0.56
C LYS A 298 -13.60 0.64 0.66
N ALA A 299 -13.05 -0.51 1.05
CA ALA A 299 -12.03 -0.60 2.11
C ALA A 299 -10.71 0.08 1.70
N GLU A 300 -10.25 -0.13 0.47
CA GLU A 300 -9.09 0.56 -0.10
C GLU A 300 -9.33 2.07 -0.24
N LEU A 301 -10.57 2.50 -0.53
CA LEU A 301 -10.96 3.90 -0.61
C LEU A 301 -11.05 4.59 0.76
N ALA A 302 -11.61 3.91 1.77
CA ALA A 302 -11.77 4.43 3.13
C ALA A 302 -10.42 4.67 3.83
N SER A 303 -9.41 3.85 3.53
CA SER A 303 -8.02 4.08 3.97
C SER A 303 -7.47 5.41 3.43
N ASN A 304 -7.84 5.78 2.20
CA ASN A 304 -7.44 7.05 1.56
C ASN A 304 -8.27 8.26 2.04
N GLN A 305 -9.56 8.09 2.35
CA GLN A 305 -10.46 9.21 2.70
C GLN A 305 -10.19 9.82 4.08
N LYS A 306 -9.80 9.03 5.09
CA LYS A 306 -9.57 9.53 6.45
C LYS A 306 -8.33 10.42 6.60
N VAL A 307 -7.46 10.47 5.59
CA VAL A 307 -6.29 11.36 5.56
C VAL A 307 -6.70 12.81 5.26
N GLY A 308 -7.72 13.04 4.42
CA GLY A 308 -8.15 14.38 4.01
C GLY A 308 -8.99 15.13 5.06
N GLU A 309 -9.88 14.41 5.76
CA GLU A 309 -10.77 15.01 6.76
C GLU A 309 -9.99 15.52 8.00
N TRP A 310 -8.92 14.83 8.40
CA TRP A 310 -8.10 15.21 9.56
C TRP A 310 -7.14 16.36 9.25
N ALA A 311 -6.63 16.46 8.01
CA ALA A 311 -5.84 17.60 7.56
C ALA A 311 -6.63 18.92 7.56
N THR A 312 -7.97 18.83 7.51
CA THR A 312 -8.88 19.99 7.48
C THR A 312 -9.31 20.45 8.89
N LEU A 313 -9.01 19.66 9.94
CA LEU A 313 -9.43 19.93 11.32
C LEU A 313 -8.30 20.48 12.22
N GLN A 314 -7.11 20.72 11.69
CA GLN A 314 -6.05 21.43 12.42
C GLN A 314 -6.23 22.95 12.28
N GLU A 315 -6.22 23.62 13.43
CA GLU A 315 -6.19 25.06 13.69
C GLU A 315 -6.27 25.97 12.46
N SER A 316 -7.46 26.52 12.25
CA SER A 316 -7.71 27.63 11.35
C SER A 316 -6.81 28.84 11.71
N GLY A 317 -5.77 29.06 10.92
CA GLY A 317 -5.19 30.40 10.73
C GLY A 317 -3.72 30.65 11.11
N SER A 318 -2.93 29.64 11.47
CA SER A 318 -1.48 29.82 11.70
C SER A 318 -0.62 28.78 11.00
N ASP A 319 0.32 29.23 10.17
CA ASP A 319 1.36 28.37 9.59
C ASP A 319 2.33 27.92 10.71
N LEU A 320 2.18 26.68 11.16
CA LEU A 320 3.09 26.09 12.14
C LEU A 320 4.47 25.87 11.52
N LYS A 321 5.52 26.23 12.27
CA LYS A 321 6.91 26.01 11.83
C LYS A 321 7.23 24.50 11.84
N PRO A 322 7.60 23.90 10.69
CA PRO A 322 8.03 22.50 10.66
C PRO A 322 9.29 22.29 11.51
N ILE A 323 9.31 21.19 12.25
CA ILE A 323 10.45 20.75 13.06
C ILE A 323 10.96 19.41 12.55
N PHE A 324 12.28 19.21 12.65
CA PHE A 324 12.99 18.06 12.13
C PHE A 324 14.05 17.59 13.14
N GLY A 325 14.47 16.34 13.02
CA GLY A 325 15.55 15.76 13.80
C GLY A 325 15.10 14.72 14.84
N PRO A 326 16.02 14.32 15.74
CA PRO A 326 15.78 13.31 16.77
C PRO A 326 14.56 13.61 17.64
N GLY A 327 13.63 12.65 17.75
CA GLY A 327 12.41 12.80 18.54
C GLY A 327 11.28 13.58 17.84
N TYR A 328 11.52 14.10 16.63
CA TYR A 328 10.55 14.87 15.84
C TYR A 328 10.12 14.14 14.57
N THR A 329 10.09 12.81 14.59
CA THR A 329 9.64 12.01 13.45
C THR A 329 8.13 11.82 13.47
N GLY A 330 7.45 12.18 12.39
CA GLY A 330 6.02 11.92 12.21
C GLY A 330 5.73 10.43 11.92
N ILE A 331 4.56 9.96 12.34
CA ILE A 331 4.04 8.61 12.04
C ILE A 331 2.90 8.76 11.03
N HIS A 332 3.01 8.07 9.90
CA HIS A 332 1.95 8.04 8.89
C HIS A 332 0.72 7.30 9.41
N ASN A 333 -0.45 7.85 9.12
CA ASN A 333 -1.72 7.17 9.38
C ASN A 333 -1.87 5.99 8.41
N LEU A 334 -2.09 4.79 8.95
CA LEU A 334 -2.24 3.52 8.23
C LEU A 334 -3.72 3.10 8.12
N GLY A 335 -4.63 4.07 8.16
CA GLY A 335 -6.08 3.84 8.28
C GLY A 335 -6.48 3.63 9.74
N ASN A 336 -7.24 4.58 10.30
CA ASN A 336 -7.67 4.61 11.70
C ASN A 336 -6.55 4.48 12.75
N SER A 337 -5.28 4.62 12.40
CA SER A 337 -4.17 4.30 13.31
C SER A 337 -3.71 5.48 14.17
N CYS A 338 -4.47 6.58 14.21
CA CYS A 338 -4.09 7.78 14.96
C CYS A 338 -3.96 7.52 16.47
N TYR A 339 -4.82 6.67 17.04
CA TYR A 339 -4.73 6.25 18.45
C TYR A 339 -3.35 5.64 18.75
N MET A 340 -2.88 4.73 17.88
CA MET A 340 -1.59 4.06 18.01
C MET A 340 -0.46 5.08 17.87
N SER A 341 -0.54 5.95 16.85
CA SER A 341 0.45 7.01 16.64
C SER A 341 0.59 7.92 17.87
N CYS A 342 -0.52 8.37 18.46
CA CYS A 342 -0.51 9.22 19.65
C CYS A 342 0.13 8.52 20.86
N ILE A 343 -0.27 7.27 21.14
CA ILE A 343 0.28 6.49 22.27
C ILE A 343 1.78 6.28 22.08
N ILE A 344 2.20 5.87 20.89
CA ILE A 344 3.61 5.59 20.59
C ILE A 344 4.47 6.85 20.71
N GLN A 345 4.01 8.01 20.24
CA GLN A 345 4.73 9.29 20.42
C GLN A 345 4.90 9.64 21.91
N VAL A 346 3.86 9.45 22.72
CA VAL A 346 3.94 9.68 24.17
C VAL A 346 4.89 8.70 24.85
N LEU A 347 4.81 7.41 24.51
CA LEU A 347 5.69 6.38 25.08
C LEU A 347 7.17 6.71 24.86
N PHE A 348 7.56 7.12 23.64
CA PHE A 348 8.94 7.49 23.34
C PHE A 348 9.36 8.89 23.77
N SER A 349 8.43 9.64 24.38
CA SER A 349 8.76 10.83 25.17
C SER A 349 9.18 10.48 26.61
N ILE A 350 8.97 9.23 27.05
CA ILE A 350 9.33 8.75 28.38
C ILE A 350 10.75 8.14 28.34
N PRO A 351 11.70 8.62 29.18
CA PRO A 351 13.09 8.16 29.15
C PRO A 351 13.29 6.66 29.28
N ASP A 352 12.50 5.97 30.10
CA ASP A 352 12.60 4.52 30.32
C ASP A 352 12.38 3.70 29.04
N PHE A 353 11.39 4.10 28.23
CA PHE A 353 11.10 3.45 26.94
C PHE A 353 12.21 3.72 25.93
N THR A 354 12.70 4.97 25.88
CA THR A 354 13.82 5.36 25.01
C THR A 354 15.11 4.63 25.41
N ASN A 355 15.40 4.53 26.71
CA ASN A 355 16.57 3.79 27.19
C ASN A 355 16.48 2.30 26.84
N LYS A 356 15.34 1.67 27.07
CA LYS A 356 15.14 0.24 26.78
C LYS A 356 15.20 -0.06 25.29
N TYR A 357 14.43 0.66 24.47
CA TYR A 357 14.15 0.27 23.09
C TYR A 357 14.94 1.06 22.04
N TYR A 358 15.34 2.31 22.31
CA TYR A 358 16.21 3.06 21.39
C TYR A 358 17.69 2.85 21.71
N LEU A 359 18.15 3.13 22.93
CA LEU A 359 19.56 2.94 23.31
C LEU A 359 19.94 1.45 23.35
N GLY A 360 19.03 0.59 23.84
CA GLY A 360 19.19 -0.87 23.83
C GLY A 360 18.92 -1.56 22.48
N SER A 361 18.56 -0.80 21.43
CA SER A 361 18.16 -1.39 20.13
C SER A 361 19.21 -2.33 19.53
N LYS A 362 20.50 -1.97 19.63
CA LYS A 362 21.60 -2.77 19.08
C LYS A 362 21.64 -4.17 19.70
N ASP A 363 21.50 -4.27 21.01
CA ASP A 363 21.53 -5.54 21.74
C ASP A 363 20.27 -6.36 21.47
N ILE A 364 19.09 -5.72 21.44
CA ILE A 364 17.81 -6.36 21.07
C ILE A 364 17.93 -7.02 19.68
N PHE A 365 18.45 -6.29 18.71
CA PHE A 365 18.60 -6.81 17.35
C PHE A 365 19.67 -7.93 17.27
N GLU A 366 20.73 -7.84 18.07
CA GLU A 366 21.78 -8.85 18.14
C GLU A 366 21.26 -10.16 18.78
N MET A 367 20.42 -10.05 19.81
CA MET A 367 19.85 -11.19 20.53
C MET A 367 18.66 -11.84 19.80
N CYS A 368 18.11 -11.21 18.75
CA CYS A 368 17.02 -11.80 17.98
C CYS A 368 17.43 -13.14 17.33
N GLN A 369 16.80 -14.23 17.79
CA GLN A 369 16.95 -15.60 17.27
C GLN A 369 15.73 -16.05 16.44
N THR A 370 14.61 -15.35 16.55
CA THR A 370 13.35 -15.65 15.87
C THR A 370 13.15 -14.74 14.65
N ASN A 371 12.01 -14.89 13.95
CA ASN A 371 11.61 -13.99 12.87
C ASN A 371 11.46 -12.55 13.39
N PRO A 372 12.23 -11.56 12.88
CA PRO A 372 12.15 -10.17 13.32
C PRO A 372 10.75 -9.56 13.23
N THR A 373 9.92 -9.96 12.26
CA THR A 373 8.57 -9.41 12.07
C THR A 373 7.57 -9.88 13.11
N GLU A 374 7.88 -10.99 13.80
CA GLU A 374 7.03 -11.57 14.84
C GLU A 374 7.59 -11.35 16.26
N ASN A 375 8.74 -10.67 16.37
CA ASN A 375 9.39 -10.40 17.64
C ASN A 375 9.01 -8.99 18.15
N PHE A 376 8.31 -8.94 19.28
CA PHE A 376 7.82 -7.70 19.87
C PHE A 376 8.94 -6.72 20.20
N ASP A 377 10.00 -7.17 20.87
CA ASP A 377 11.10 -6.27 21.26
C ASP A 377 11.82 -5.72 20.04
N VAL A 378 11.98 -6.51 18.98
CA VAL A 378 12.57 -6.05 17.72
C VAL A 378 11.69 -5.01 17.03
N GLN A 379 10.39 -5.25 16.90
CA GLN A 379 9.50 -4.26 16.28
C GLN A 379 9.38 -2.99 17.13
N MET A 380 9.36 -3.10 18.45
CA MET A 380 9.37 -1.95 19.35
C MET A 380 10.69 -1.16 19.23
N ALA A 381 11.84 -1.83 19.18
CA ALA A 381 13.13 -1.20 18.98
C ALA A 381 13.26 -0.55 17.59
N LYS A 382 12.67 -1.16 16.55
CA LYS A 382 12.56 -0.58 15.21
C LYS A 382 11.75 0.72 15.22
N VAL A 383 10.59 0.74 15.89
CA VAL A 383 9.77 1.96 16.08
C VAL A 383 10.55 3.02 16.86
N ALA A 384 11.19 2.63 17.96
CA ALA A 384 12.01 3.51 18.79
C ALA A 384 13.13 4.18 17.98
N HIS A 385 13.86 3.40 17.18
CA HIS A 385 14.88 3.91 16.26
C HIS A 385 14.29 4.84 15.21
N GLY A 386 13.13 4.50 14.66
CA GLY A 386 12.38 5.34 13.72
C GLY A 386 12.10 6.75 14.27
N LEU A 387 11.68 6.81 15.53
CA LEU A 387 11.27 8.06 16.18
C LEU A 387 12.44 8.86 16.74
N CYS A 388 13.39 8.19 17.40
CA CYS A 388 14.41 8.85 18.19
C CYS A 388 15.68 9.18 17.39
N SER A 389 15.96 8.49 16.28
CA SER A 389 17.24 8.67 15.55
C SER A 389 17.37 9.96 14.76
N GLY A 390 16.25 10.56 14.34
CA GLY A 390 16.22 11.67 13.39
C GLY A 390 16.47 11.27 11.92
N LYS A 391 16.82 10.00 11.64
CA LYS A 391 17.08 9.49 10.28
C LYS A 391 15.88 9.66 9.33
N TYR A 392 14.68 9.60 9.88
CA TYR A 392 13.41 9.69 9.14
C TYR A 392 12.72 11.06 9.28
N SER A 393 13.40 12.02 9.91
CA SER A 393 12.94 13.39 10.10
C SER A 393 14.01 14.38 9.63
N THR A 394 14.27 14.37 8.32
CA THR A 394 15.22 15.29 7.67
C THR A 394 14.48 16.36 6.89
N PRO A 395 14.96 17.62 6.89
CA PRO A 395 14.37 18.65 6.04
C PRO A 395 14.53 18.30 4.56
N PRO A 396 13.59 18.70 3.69
CA PRO A 396 13.77 18.55 2.24
C PRO A 396 14.96 19.38 1.76
N THR A 397 15.66 18.89 0.74
CA THR A 397 16.83 19.55 0.13
C THR A 397 16.50 20.91 -0.51
N GLU A 398 15.23 21.14 -0.86
CA GLU A 398 14.72 22.44 -1.32
C GLU A 398 13.64 22.93 -0.36
N VAL A 399 14.01 23.87 0.51
CA VAL A 399 13.06 24.61 1.33
C VAL A 399 12.50 25.73 0.47
N VAL A 400 11.37 25.49 -0.19
CA VAL A 400 10.62 26.56 -0.85
C VAL A 400 9.63 27.13 0.16
N GLU A 401 9.82 28.38 0.58
CA GLU A 401 8.85 29.10 1.41
C GLU A 401 7.44 29.03 0.79
N GLY A 402 6.44 28.68 1.61
CA GLY A 402 5.03 28.62 1.19
C GLY A 402 4.59 27.32 0.49
N LYS A 403 5.40 26.25 0.48
CA LYS A 403 4.98 24.91 0.02
C LYS A 403 4.76 23.94 1.18
N ASN A 404 3.74 23.07 1.04
CA ASN A 404 3.50 21.95 1.95
C ASN A 404 4.75 21.07 2.07
N TYR A 405 5.33 21.02 3.27
CA TYR A 405 6.50 20.19 3.57
C TYR A 405 6.08 18.73 3.67
N TRP A 406 6.66 17.90 2.80
CA TRP A 406 6.44 16.47 2.85
C TRP A 406 7.40 15.81 3.84
N HIS A 407 6.90 15.50 5.03
CA HIS A 407 7.62 14.71 6.01
C HIS A 407 7.65 13.24 5.57
N ARG A 408 8.85 12.68 5.38
CA ARG A 408 9.00 11.24 5.07
C ARG A 408 8.46 10.35 6.18
N GLY A 409 8.72 10.68 7.44
CA GLY A 409 8.17 10.00 8.61
C GLY A 409 8.43 8.48 8.62
N ILE A 410 7.67 7.76 9.44
CA ILE A 410 7.70 6.29 9.49
C ILE A 410 6.32 5.68 9.26
N ARG A 411 6.28 4.47 8.69
CA ARG A 411 5.07 3.67 8.44
C ARG A 411 5.15 2.35 9.22
N PRO A 412 4.72 2.30 10.49
CA PRO A 412 4.87 1.12 11.36
C PRO A 412 3.89 -0.02 11.03
N ILE A 413 3.81 -0.45 9.76
CA ILE A 413 2.86 -1.47 9.27
C ILE A 413 3.12 -2.81 9.96
N THR A 414 4.37 -3.29 9.97
CA THR A 414 4.74 -4.55 10.60
C THR A 414 4.49 -4.53 12.11
N PHE A 415 4.77 -3.40 12.78
CA PHE A 415 4.49 -3.23 14.21
C PHE A 415 2.99 -3.27 14.50
N LYS A 416 2.17 -2.51 13.74
CA LYS A 416 0.71 -2.52 13.85
C LYS A 416 0.16 -3.94 13.68
N SER A 417 0.59 -4.64 12.62
CA SER A 417 0.18 -6.02 12.34
C SER A 417 0.55 -6.96 13.49
N LEU A 418 1.76 -6.82 14.05
CA LEU A 418 2.21 -7.65 15.16
C LEU A 418 1.39 -7.44 16.44
N ILE A 419 1.20 -6.20 16.88
CA ILE A 419 0.47 -5.91 18.13
C ILE A 419 -1.04 -6.13 18.00
N GLY A 420 -1.58 -6.05 16.78
CA GLY A 420 -2.98 -6.33 16.49
C GLY A 420 -3.28 -7.80 16.23
N LYS A 421 -2.26 -8.66 16.06
CA LYS A 421 -2.43 -10.07 15.69
C LYS A 421 -3.29 -10.80 16.73
N GLY A 422 -4.47 -11.26 16.30
CA GLY A 422 -5.41 -12.01 17.15
C GLY A 422 -6.26 -11.13 18.08
N HIS A 423 -6.19 -9.80 17.97
CA HIS A 423 -6.99 -8.89 18.79
C HIS A 423 -8.22 -8.39 18.01
N PRO A 424 -9.44 -8.50 18.58
CA PRO A 424 -10.68 -8.18 17.85
C PRO A 424 -10.84 -6.70 17.48
N GLU A 425 -10.16 -5.79 18.18
CA GLU A 425 -10.32 -4.34 18.00
C GLU A 425 -9.07 -3.62 17.44
N ALA A 426 -7.92 -4.30 17.28
CA ALA A 426 -6.63 -3.65 17.05
C ALA A 426 -6.05 -3.81 15.63
N LEU A 427 -6.84 -4.32 14.67
CA LEU A 427 -6.45 -4.50 13.27
C LEU A 427 -6.90 -3.32 12.39
#